data_AF-A0A059FI46-F1
#
_entry.id   AF-A0A059FI46-F1
#
_cell.length_a   1.000
_cell.length_b   1.000
_cell.length_c   1.000
_cell.angle_alpha   90.00
_cell.angle_beta   90.00
_cell.angle_gamma   90.00
#
_symmetry.space_group_name_H-M   'P 1'
#
loop_
_entity.id
_entity.type
_entity.pdbx_description
1 polymer ?
#
loop_
_entity_poly.entity_id
_entity_poly.type
_entity_poly.pdbx_seq_one_letter_code
_entity_poly.pdbx_strand_id
1 'polypeptide(L)'
;MASPDTLGPRVAPAFGSILSLDSANRTIEITHTPVNETGWPIMQMNFSVAHHVDVSGFAPGDPVEFIFDYSNEDVPEIVAIRRVSAREVIEALVPDDEESSGNEPN
;
A
#
# COMPACT_ATOMS: atom_id res chain seq x y z
N MET A 1 3.49 30.81 -18.72
CA MET A 1 2.50 29.91 -18.09
C MET A 1 3.23 28.63 -17.78
N ALA A 2 3.77 28.50 -16.57
CA ALA A 2 4.41 27.26 -16.11
C ALA A 2 3.42 26.62 -15.14
N SER A 3 2.85 25.49 -15.53
CA SER A 3 2.11 24.63 -14.60
C SER A 3 3.06 24.23 -13.46
N PRO A 4 2.64 24.27 -12.19
CA PRO A 4 3.41 23.63 -11.16
C PRO A 4 3.32 22.13 -11.43
N ASP A 5 4.43 21.53 -11.85
CA ASP A 5 4.62 20.09 -11.74
C ASP A 5 4.55 19.81 -10.23
N THR A 6 3.37 19.46 -9.73
CA THR A 6 3.20 19.02 -8.35
C THR A 6 3.82 17.63 -8.24
N LEU A 7 5.14 17.54 -8.36
CA LEU A 7 5.95 16.43 -7.88
C LEU A 7 5.95 16.51 -6.35
N GLY A 8 4.76 16.34 -5.76
CA GLY A 8 4.67 15.79 -4.43
C GLY A 8 5.24 14.37 -4.45
N PRO A 9 5.59 13.82 -3.28
CA PRO A 9 5.99 12.41 -3.18
C PRO A 9 4.95 11.55 -3.91
N ARG A 10 5.39 10.79 -4.92
CA ARG A 10 4.56 9.80 -5.62
C ARG A 10 4.51 8.59 -4.71
N VAL A 11 3.68 8.68 -3.69
CA VAL A 11 3.36 7.60 -2.78
C VAL A 11 1.99 7.05 -3.11
N ALA A 12 1.86 5.72 -3.16
CA ALA A 12 0.58 5.06 -3.35
C ALA A 12 0.33 4.10 -2.19
N PRO A 13 -0.89 4.08 -1.64
CA PRO A 13 -1.32 3.00 -0.77
C PRO A 13 -1.55 1.73 -1.60
N ALA A 14 -1.04 0.61 -1.11
CA ALA A 14 -1.36 -0.72 -1.61
C ALA A 14 -1.73 -1.63 -0.45
N PHE A 15 -2.67 -2.52 -0.72
CA PHE A 15 -2.95 -3.63 0.17
C PHE A 15 -2.16 -4.85 -0.30
N GLY A 16 -1.80 -5.73 0.62
CA GLY A 16 -1.10 -6.95 0.28
C GLY A 16 -1.00 -7.92 1.43
N SER A 17 -0.40 -9.07 1.14
CA SER A 17 -0.02 -10.06 2.15
C SER A 17 1.48 -10.24 2.16
N ILE A 18 2.06 -10.25 3.35
CA ILE A 18 3.49 -10.49 3.51
C ILE A 18 3.79 -11.92 3.09
N LEU A 19 4.77 -12.11 2.23
CA LEU A 19 5.22 -13.43 1.78
C LEU A 19 6.49 -13.86 2.51
N SER A 20 7.42 -12.92 2.67
CA SER A 20 8.66 -13.13 3.41
C SER A 20 9.19 -11.80 3.90
N LEU A 21 9.83 -11.81 5.06
CA LEU A 21 10.44 -10.63 5.66
C LEU A 21 11.91 -10.94 5.92
N ASP A 22 12.78 -10.13 5.33
CA ASP A 22 14.22 -10.19 5.56
C ASP A 22 14.62 -8.98 6.41
N SER A 23 14.64 -9.18 7.73
CA SER A 23 15.03 -8.13 8.68
C SER A 23 16.50 -7.73 8.56
N ALA A 24 17.35 -8.59 7.96
CA ALA A 24 18.77 -8.31 7.78
C ALA A 24 19.01 -7.27 6.67
N ASN A 25 18.30 -7.40 5.55
CA ASN A 25 18.35 -6.50 4.41
C ASN A 25 17.27 -5.39 4.46
N ARG A 26 16.36 -5.44 5.44
CA ARG A 26 15.16 -4.58 5.51
C ARG A 26 14.33 -4.63 4.24
N THR A 27 14.26 -5.83 3.66
CA THR A 27 13.48 -6.08 2.46
C THR A 27 12.31 -6.96 2.85
N ILE A 28 11.12 -6.57 2.42
CA ILE A 28 9.91 -7.35 2.63
C ILE A 28 9.34 -7.73 1.28
N GLU A 29 9.09 -9.01 1.11
CA GLU A 29 8.38 -9.53 -0.05
C GLU A 29 6.89 -9.49 0.28
N ILE A 30 6.13 -8.70 -0.48
CA ILE A 30 4.69 -8.54 -0.32
C ILE A 30 4.03 -8.89 -1.64
N THR A 31 3.01 -9.73 -1.57
CA THR A 31 2.08 -9.92 -2.68
C THR A 31 1.02 -8.84 -2.56
N HIS A 32 1.15 -7.80 -3.38
CA HIS A 32 0.20 -6.70 -3.38
C HIS A 32 -1.03 -7.05 -4.20
N THR A 33 -2.19 -6.53 -3.79
CA THR A 33 -3.44 -6.63 -4.52
C THR A 33 -3.41 -5.71 -5.75
N PRO A 34 -4.40 -5.75 -6.66
CA PRO A 34 -4.41 -4.83 -7.78
C PRO A 34 -4.57 -3.41 -7.23
N VAL A 35 -3.70 -2.50 -7.69
CA VAL A 35 -3.75 -1.09 -7.28
C VAL A 35 -4.36 -0.30 -8.42
N ASN A 36 -5.65 0.04 -8.31
CA ASN A 36 -6.36 0.78 -9.35
C ASN A 36 -5.71 2.14 -9.66
N GLU A 37 -5.07 2.77 -8.67
CA GLU A 37 -4.40 4.07 -8.84
C GLU A 37 -3.19 4.01 -9.76
N THR A 38 -2.40 2.93 -9.69
CA THR A 38 -1.20 2.74 -10.52
C THR A 38 -1.44 1.83 -11.73
N GLY A 39 -2.57 1.12 -11.75
CA GLY A 39 -2.89 0.09 -12.74
C GLY A 39 -2.06 -1.19 -12.58
N TRP A 40 -1.40 -1.38 -11.43
CA TRP A 40 -0.58 -2.56 -11.20
C TRP A 40 -1.46 -3.77 -10.89
N PRO A 41 -1.29 -4.91 -11.61
CA PRO A 41 -2.01 -6.14 -11.31
C PRO A 41 -1.50 -6.74 -10.00
N ILE A 42 -2.17 -7.79 -9.50
CA ILE A 42 -1.66 -8.57 -8.36
C ILE A 42 -0.29 -9.14 -8.72
N MET A 43 0.75 -8.66 -8.05
CA MET A 43 2.13 -9.11 -8.25
C MET A 43 2.85 -9.23 -6.91
N GLN A 44 3.83 -10.12 -6.90
CA GLN A 44 4.77 -10.28 -5.79
C GLN A 44 5.99 -9.44 -6.10
N MET A 45 6.29 -8.48 -5.22
CA MET A 45 7.46 -7.63 -5.36
C MET A 45 8.18 -7.49 -4.02
N ASN A 46 9.49 -7.32 -4.10
CA ASN A 46 10.30 -6.96 -2.95
C ASN A 46 10.26 -5.44 -2.80
N PHE A 47 9.98 -5.00 -1.58
CA PHE A 47 9.96 -3.59 -1.21
C PHE A 47 11.04 -3.35 -0.16
N SER A 48 11.77 -2.25 -0.32
CA SER A 48 12.69 -1.77 0.71
C SER A 48 11.91 -1.08 1.81
N VAL A 49 12.26 -1.31 3.06
CA VAL A 49 11.57 -0.72 4.21
C VAL A 49 12.39 0.45 4.74
N ALA A 50 11.78 1.64 4.81
CA ALA A 50 12.44 2.81 5.35
C ALA A 50 12.84 2.61 6.82
N HIS A 51 13.92 3.25 7.26
CA HIS A 51 14.51 3.03 8.60
C HIS A 51 13.58 3.33 9.78
N HIS A 52 12.58 4.20 9.59
CA HIS A 52 11.59 4.56 10.60
C HIS A 52 10.40 3.60 10.66
N VAL A 53 10.29 2.67 9.71
CA VAL A 53 9.19 1.71 9.65
C VAL A 53 9.59 0.45 10.41
N ASP A 54 8.83 0.12 11.45
CA ASP A 54 9.02 -1.14 12.17
C ASP A 54 8.20 -2.26 11.52
N VAL A 55 8.90 -3.30 11.10
CA VAL A 55 8.31 -4.51 10.52
C VAL A 55 8.47 -5.74 11.42
N SER A 56 9.03 -5.57 12.62
CA SER A 56 9.36 -6.67 13.54
C SER A 56 8.14 -7.42 14.06
N GLY A 57 6.96 -6.79 14.00
CA GLY A 57 5.68 -7.34 14.46
C GLY A 57 4.90 -8.14 13.42
N PHE A 58 5.39 -8.24 12.19
CA PHE A 58 4.67 -8.88 11.10
C PHE A 58 5.18 -10.29 10.80
N ALA A 59 4.28 -11.11 10.26
CA ALA A 59 4.58 -12.49 9.87
C ALA A 59 4.16 -12.74 8.41
N PRO A 60 4.83 -13.67 7.70
CA PRO A 60 4.37 -14.10 6.40
C PRO A 60 2.96 -14.71 6.49
N GLY A 61 2.08 -14.28 5.59
CA GLY A 61 0.64 -14.56 5.55
C GLY A 61 -0.23 -13.45 6.12
N ASP A 62 0.36 -12.45 6.79
CA ASP A 62 -0.39 -11.39 7.44
C ASP A 62 -0.86 -10.33 6.42
N PRO A 63 -2.16 -9.97 6.41
CA PRO A 63 -2.69 -8.91 5.56
C PRO A 63 -2.26 -7.54 6.10
N VAL A 64 -1.69 -6.73 5.22
CA VAL A 64 -1.14 -5.41 5.55
C VAL A 64 -1.52 -4.40 4.50
N GLU A 65 -1.71 -3.17 4.94
CA GLU A 65 -1.75 -2.01 4.08
C GLU A 65 -0.41 -1.29 4.20
N PHE A 66 0.22 -1.02 3.08
CA PHE A 66 1.50 -0.33 3.03
C PHE A 66 1.45 0.81 2.04
N ILE A 67 2.17 1.88 2.35
CA ILE A 67 2.36 3.02 1.48
C ILE A 67 3.79 2.94 0.97
N PHE A 68 3.93 2.82 -0.35
CA PHE A 68 5.22 2.79 -1.01
C PHE A 68 5.42 4.06 -1.82
N ASP A 69 6.63 4.60 -1.75
CA ASP A 69 7.11 5.64 -2.64
C ASP A 69 7.59 5.00 -3.93
N TYR A 70 6.93 5.35 -5.03
CA TYR A 70 7.30 5.01 -6.41
C TYR A 70 7.84 6.23 -7.15
N SER A 71 8.32 7.26 -6.42
CA SER A 71 9.05 8.38 -7.00
C SER A 71 10.40 7.93 -7.57
N ASN A 72 10.96 6.86 -6.98
CA ASN A 72 12.19 6.22 -7.42
C ASN A 72 11.84 5.09 -8.40
N GLU A 73 12.30 5.20 -9.65
CA GLU A 73 12.08 4.19 -10.69
C GLU A 73 12.84 2.87 -10.44
N ASP A 74 13.86 2.89 -9.57
CA ASP A 74 14.74 1.74 -9.32
C ASP A 74 14.15 0.72 -8.33
N VAL A 75 13.73 1.16 -7.14
CA VAL A 75 13.18 0.30 -6.09
C VAL A 75 12.13 1.05 -5.27
N PRO A 76 10.87 0.59 -5.20
CA PRO A 76 9.87 1.21 -4.36
C PRO A 76 10.20 1.04 -2.87
N GLU A 77 10.09 2.14 -2.12
CA GLU A 77 10.39 2.17 -0.69
C GLU A 77 9.10 2.27 0.13
N ILE A 78 8.87 1.34 1.04
CA ILE A 78 7.80 1.41 2.02
C ILE A 78 8.14 2.50 3.04
N VAL A 79 7.35 3.57 3.01
CA VAL A 79 7.44 4.69 3.94
C VAL A 79 6.46 4.56 5.10
N ALA A 80 5.42 3.73 4.96
CA ALA A 80 4.50 3.37 6.03
C ALA A 80 3.91 1.97 5.83
N ILE A 81 3.71 1.23 6.92
CA ILE A 81 3.03 -0.06 6.91
C ILE A 81 2.11 -0.15 8.12
N ARG A 82 0.93 -0.73 7.94
CA ARG A 82 0.00 -1.05 9.03
C ARG A 82 -0.55 -2.44 8.84
N ARG A 83 -0.75 -3.15 9.96
CA ARG A 83 -1.50 -4.40 9.95
C ARG A 83 -2.98 -4.10 9.82
N VAL A 84 -3.63 -4.72 8.84
CA VAL A 84 -5.08 -4.62 8.64
C VAL A 84 -5.69 -6.00 8.69
N SER A 85 -7.01 -6.08 8.76
CA SER A 85 -7.71 -7.35 8.65
C SER A 85 -7.86 -7.75 7.18
N ALA A 86 -7.89 -9.06 6.89
CA ALA A 86 -8.23 -9.52 5.54
C ALA A 86 -9.60 -8.97 5.06
N ARG A 87 -10.52 -8.72 6.00
CA ARG A 87 -11.79 -8.03 5.73
C ARG A 87 -11.58 -6.61 5.21
N GLU A 88 -10.77 -5.80 5.89
CA GLU A 88 -10.47 -4.43 5.45
C GLU A 88 -9.83 -4.40 4.06
N VAL A 89 -8.95 -5.37 3.74
CA VAL A 89 -8.37 -5.51 2.40
C VAL A 89 -9.47 -5.78 1.36
N ILE A 90 -10.41 -6.68 1.66
CA ILE A 90 -11.52 -6.99 0.76
C ILE A 90 -12.46 -5.78 0.64
N GLU A 91 -12.76 -5.10 1.75
CA GLU A 91 -13.59 -3.88 1.79
C GLU A 91 -12.95 -2.74 0.98
N ALA A 92 -11.63 -2.59 1.00
CA ALA A 92 -10.94 -1.59 0.19
C ALA A 92 -10.92 -1.91 -1.31
N LEU A 93 -11.02 -3.19 -1.69
CA LEU A 93 -11.11 -3.65 -3.08
C LEU A 93 -12.54 -3.61 -3.64
N VAL A 94 -13.55 -3.57 -2.77
CA VAL A 94 -14.95 -3.37 -3.15
C VAL A 94 -15.22 -1.87 -3.04
N PRO A 95 -15.22 -1.10 -4.14
CA PRO A 95 -15.74 0.26 -4.06
C PRO A 95 -17.18 0.15 -3.55
N ASP A 96 -17.45 0.83 -2.45
CA ASP A 96 -18.78 1.03 -1.92
C ASP A 96 -19.56 1.90 -2.92
N ASP A 97 -20.02 1.28 -4.02
CA ASP A 97 -21.21 1.73 -4.73
C ASP A 97 -22.37 1.41 -3.76
N GLU A 98 -22.57 2.24 -2.74
CA GLU A 98 -23.83 2.52 -2.01
C GLU A 98 -23.59 3.26 -0.67
N GLU A 99 -23.23 4.55 -0.72
CA GLU A 99 -23.97 5.62 -0.02
C GLU A 99 -23.48 7.01 -0.44
N SER A 100 -23.84 7.40 -1.66
CA SER A 100 -24.20 8.78 -1.94
C SER A 100 -25.70 8.83 -2.22
N SER A 101 -26.49 8.86 -1.15
CA SER A 101 -27.80 9.50 -1.16
C SER A 101 -28.04 10.10 0.20
N GLY A 102 -27.86 11.42 0.29
CA GLY A 102 -28.16 12.16 1.49
C GLY A 102 -29.60 11.98 1.93
N ASN A 103 -29.81 12.06 3.25
CA ASN A 103 -31.08 12.52 3.80
C ASN A 103 -30.87 13.07 5.23
N GLU A 104 -30.33 14.29 5.31
CA GLU A 104 -30.89 15.27 6.24
C GLU A 104 -32.11 15.84 5.50
N PRO A 105 -33.35 15.53 5.91
CA PRO A 105 -33.98 16.36 6.95
C PRO A 105 -34.92 15.60 7.90
N ASN A 106 -34.94 16.00 9.18
CA ASN A 106 -36.10 16.62 9.84
C ASN A 106 -35.96 16.64 11.37
#